data_AF-A0A0S8JVJ4-F1
#
_entry.id   AF-A0A0S8JVJ4-F1
#
_cell.length_a   1.000
_cell.length_b   1.000
_cell.length_c   1.000
_cell.angle_alpha   90.00
_cell.angle_beta   90.00
_cell.angle_gamma   90.00
#
_symmetry.space_group_name_H-M   'P 1'
#
loop_
_entity.id
_entity.type
_entity.pdbx_description
1 polymer ?
#
loop_
_entity_poly.entity_id
_entity_poly.type
_entity_poly.pdbx_seq_one_letter_code
_entity_poly.pdbx_strand_id
1 'polypeptide(L)' 'WVLQQSGRDEDLWINAIRAGSVTGVHEVLYESAFDSLSIKHSAKDRRGFATGALMAAEFIENKKGFFTMKDVLGL' A
#
# COMPACT_ATOMS: atom_id res chain seq x y z
N TRP A 1 4.41 -0.62 -15.54
CA TRP A 1 4.28 0.51 -14.61
C TRP A 1 5.19 1.62 -15.06
N VAL A 2 4.68 2.84 -15.12
CA VAL A 2 5.43 4.02 -15.57
C VAL A 2 5.26 5.17 -14.57
N LEU A 3 6.29 5.99 -14.40
CA LEU A 3 6.19 7.19 -13.59
C LEU A 3 5.48 8.27 -14.41
N GLN A 4 4.45 8.90 -13.84
CA GLN A 4 3.60 9.91 -14.50
C GLN A 4 2.73 9.34 -15.63
N GLN A 5 1.76 10.15 -16.08
CA GLN A 5 0.77 9.75 -17.07
C GLN A 5 1.43 9.33 -18.38
N SER A 6 0.97 8.20 -18.92
CA SER A 6 1.37 7.69 -20.23
C SER A 6 0.17 7.69 -21.17
N GLY A 7 0.43 7.90 -22.46
CA GLY A 7 -0.58 7.84 -23.52
C GLY A 7 -0.80 6.43 -24.07
N ARG A 8 -0.19 5.40 -23.47
CA ARG A 8 -0.39 3.99 -23.86
C ARG A 8 -1.36 3.32 -22.91
N ASP A 9 -2.37 2.65 -23.45
CA ASP A 9 -3.43 2.02 -22.67
C ASP A 9 -2.93 0.86 -21.80
N GLU A 10 -1.86 0.16 -22.20
CA GLU A 10 -1.27 -0.91 -21.41
C GLU A 10 -0.44 -0.42 -20.20
N ASP A 11 -0.17 0.88 -20.11
CA ASP A 11 0.67 1.43 -19.05
C ASP A 11 -0.13 1.75 -17.78
N LEU A 12 0.19 1.05 -16.70
CA LEU A 12 -0.24 1.44 -15.37
C LEU A 12 0.67 2.55 -14.81
N TRP A 13 0.19 3.78 -14.82
CA TRP A 13 0.96 4.95 -14.38
C TRP A 13 0.88 5.20 -12.88
N ILE A 14 1.97 5.70 -12.32
CA ILE A 14 2.10 6.07 -10.90
C ILE A 14 2.36 7.56 -10.81
N ASN A 15 1.47 8.28 -10.13
CA ASN A 15 1.71 9.67 -9.76
C ASN A 15 2.40 9.75 -8.39
N ALA A 16 3.72 9.98 -8.38
CA ALA A 16 4.51 10.05 -7.16
C ALA A 16 4.67 11.51 -6.69
N ILE A 17 3.86 11.91 -5.71
CA ILE A 17 3.89 13.26 -5.14
C ILE A 17 4.84 13.27 -3.92
N ARG A 18 5.59 14.36 -3.76
CA ARG A 18 6.41 14.65 -2.56
C ARG A 18 5.99 16.01 -2.02
N ALA A 19 5.34 16.03 -0.86
CA ALA A 19 4.78 17.25 -0.30
C ALA A 19 4.88 17.27 1.23
N GLY A 20 5.55 18.29 1.77
CA GLY A 20 5.60 18.60 3.20
C GLY A 20 5.96 17.40 4.08
N SER A 21 5.19 17.24 5.16
CA SER A 21 5.34 16.20 6.18
C SER A 21 4.39 15.01 5.97
N VAL A 22 3.90 14.78 4.75
CA VAL A 22 3.00 13.65 4.46
C VAL A 22 3.73 12.34 4.72
N THR A 23 3.28 11.58 5.72
CA THR A 23 3.88 10.30 6.11
C THR A 23 3.81 9.26 5.00
N GLY A 24 2.65 9.16 4.32
CA GLY A 24 2.46 8.30 3.16
C GLY A 24 0.98 8.11 2.84
N VAL A 25 0.59 8.41 1.60
CA VAL A 25 -0.74 8.14 1.06
C VAL A 25 -0.57 7.38 -0.24
N HIS A 26 -1.24 6.24 -0.36
CA HIS A 26 -1.31 5.45 -1.57
C HIS A 26 -2.78 5.31 -1.97
N GLU A 27 -3.05 5.49 -3.25
CA GLU A 27 -4.40 5.46 -3.80
C GLU A 27 -4.35 4.77 -5.15
N VAL A 28 -5.21 3.78 -5.33
CA VAL A 28 -5.48 3.14 -6.62
C VAL A 28 -6.83 3.65 -7.08
N LEU A 29 -6.84 4.34 -8.21
CA LEU A 29 -8.04 4.91 -8.82
C LEU A 29 -8.41 4.10 -10.06
N TYR A 30 -9.66 3.66 -10.12
CA TYR A 30 -10.29 3.12 -11.31
C TYR A 30 -11.32 4.14 -11.78
N GLU A 31 -11.14 4.68 -12.98
CA GLU A 31 -11.98 5.73 -13.54
C GLU A 31 -12.64 5.22 -14.82
N SER A 32 -13.92 5.55 -15.02
CA SER A 32 -14.65 5.34 -16.26
C SER A 32 -15.45 6.59 -16.61
N ALA A 33 -16.14 6.59 -17.75
CA ALA A 33 -17.01 7.72 -18.12
C ALA A 33 -18.22 7.92 -17.19
N PHE A 34 -18.55 6.93 -16.35
CA PHE A 34 -19.77 6.91 -15.55
C PHE A 34 -19.47 6.84 -14.04
N ASP A 35 -18.45 6.08 -13.67
CA ASP A 35 -18.11 5.77 -12.27
C ASP A 35 -16.62 5.93 -11.99
N SER A 36 -16.35 6.28 -10.73
CA SER A 36 -15.02 6.29 -10.12
C SER A 36 -15.01 5.39 -8.89
N LEU A 37 -14.03 4.49 -8.80
CA LEU A 37 -13.76 3.65 -7.64
C LEU A 37 -12.34 3.90 -7.15
N SER A 38 -12.18 4.18 -5.85
CA SER A 38 -10.87 4.40 -5.23
C SER A 38 -10.64 3.46 -4.05
N ILE A 39 -9.42 2.91 -3.98
CA ILE A 39 -8.89 2.21 -2.81
C ILE A 39 -7.72 3.02 -2.27
N LYS A 40 -7.89 3.56 -1.06
CA LYS A 40 -6.96 4.51 -0.46
C LYS A 40 -6.44 4.05 0.90
N HIS A 41 -5.12 4.03 1.04
CA HIS A 41 -4.42 3.86 2.31
C HIS A 41 -3.72 5.15 2.71
N SER A 42 -4.07 5.70 3.87
CA SER A 42 -3.47 6.92 4.42
C SER A 42 -2.82 6.63 5.77
N ALA A 43 -1.48 6.62 5.80
CA ALA A 43 -0.74 6.48 7.03
C ALA A 43 -0.65 7.85 7.72
N LYS A 44 -1.27 7.98 8.90
CA LYS A 44 -1.17 9.21 9.71
C LYS A 44 0.18 9.32 10.41
N ASP A 45 0.78 8.19 10.77
CA ASP A 45 1.99 8.11 11.60
C ASP A 45 2.73 6.78 11.31
N ARG A 46 4.04 6.73 11.61
CA ARG A 46 4.87 5.53 11.43
C ARG A 46 4.62 4.45 12.49
N ARG A 47 3.98 4.79 13.61
CA ARG A 47 3.61 3.85 14.68
C ARG A 47 2.80 2.67 14.18
N GLY A 48 1.93 2.85 13.16
CA GLY A 48 1.18 1.75 12.57
C GLY A 48 2.06 0.63 12.02
N PHE A 49 3.17 0.99 11.37
CA PHE A 49 4.14 0.00 10.87
C PHE A 49 4.90 -0.68 12.01
N ALA A 50 5.28 0.07 13.04
CA ALA A 50 5.96 -0.47 14.22
C ALA A 50 5.07 -1.47 14.97
N THR A 51 3.79 -1.16 15.17
CA THR A 51 2.82 -2.09 15.76
C THR A 51 2.64 -3.35 14.91
N GLY A 52 2.54 -3.21 13.59
CA GLY A 52 2.47 -4.37 12.68
C GLY A 52 3.70 -5.27 12.76
N ALA A 53 4.90 -4.69 12.91
CA ALA A 53 6.13 -5.45 13.10
C ALA A 53 6.16 -6.22 14.43
N LEU A 54 5.63 -5.63 15.52
CA LEU A 54 5.49 -6.32 16.81
C LEU A 54 4.51 -7.50 16.71
N MET A 55 3.36 -7.30 16.06
CA MET A 55 2.40 -8.39 15.81
C MET A 55 3.02 -9.50 14.97
N ALA A 56 3.82 -9.16 13.96
CA ALA A 56 4.55 -10.16 13.17
C ALA A 56 5.58 -10.92 14.02
N ALA A 57 6.26 -10.25 14.95
CA ALA A 57 7.21 -10.88 15.86
C ALA A 57 6.53 -11.88 16.82
N GLU A 58 5.38 -11.50 17.38
CA GLU A 58 4.54 -12.42 18.17
C GLU A 58 4.02 -13.58 17.33
N PHE A 59 3.58 -13.30 16.09
CA PHE A 59 3.08 -14.32 15.17
C PHE A 59 4.13 -15.37 14.85
N ILE A 60 5.40 -15.01 14.62
CA ILE A 60 6.43 -15.98 14.22
C ILE A 60 6.97 -16.82 15.37
N GLU A 61 6.55 -16.58 16.61
CA GLU A 61 7.02 -17.36 17.76
C GLU A 61 6.83 -18.86 17.50
N ASN A 62 7.92 -19.62 17.66
CA ASN A 62 8.00 -21.07 17.40
C ASN A 62 7.69 -21.51 15.96
N LYS A 63 7.62 -20.61 14.98
CA LYS A 63 7.46 -20.94 13.55
C LYS A 63 8.80 -20.93 12.84
N LYS A 64 8.95 -21.80 11.83
CA LYS A 64 10.12 -21.86 10.94
C LYS A 64 9.66 -21.73 9.50
N GLY A 65 10.34 -20.89 8.72
CA GLY A 65 10.02 -20.63 7.32
C GLY A 65 9.93 -19.14 7.02
N PHE A 66 9.44 -18.82 5.83
CA PHE A 66 9.20 -17.45 5.38
C PHE A 66 7.71 -17.15 5.48
N PHE A 67 7.38 -16.08 6.20
CA PHE A 67 6.02 -15.59 6.38
C PHE A 67 5.92 -14.15 5.92
N THR A 68 4.73 -13.76 5.51
CA THR A 68 4.38 -12.44 5.01
C THR A 68 3.29 -11.83 5.89
N MET A 69 2.98 -10.54 5.70
CA MET A 69 1.86 -9.92 6.40
C MET A 69 0.50 -10.52 6.02
N LYS A 70 0.40 -11.21 4.88
CA LYS A 70 -0.82 -11.98 4.55
C LYS A 70 -1.04 -13.11 5.53
N ASP A 71 0.02 -13.84 5.87
CA ASP A 71 -0.02 -14.92 6.87
C ASP A 71 -0.37 -14.37 8.27
N VAL A 72 0.20 -13.21 8.64
CA VAL A 72 -0.09 -12.54 9.92
C VAL A 72 -1.56 -12.09 10.00
N LEU A 73 -2.13 -11.63 8.89
CA LEU A 73 -3.51 -11.11 8.82
C LEU A 73 -4.55 -12.18 8.47
N GLY A 74 -4.13 -13.39 8.10
CA GLY A 74 -5.02 -14.47 7.65
C GLY A 74 -5.69 -14.20 6.30
N LEU A 75 -4.95 -13.59 5.36
CA LEU A 75 -5.42 -13.16 4.03
C LEU A 75 -4.74 -13.88 2.86
#